data_AF-A0A662VZU1-F1
#
_entry.id   AF-A0A662VZU1-F1
#
_cell.length_a   1.000
_cell.length_b   1.000
_cell.length_c   1.000
_cell.angle_alpha   90.00
_cell.angle_beta   90.00
_cell.angle_gamma   90.00
#
_symmetry.space_group_name_H-M   'P 1'
#
loop_
_entity.id
_entity.type
_entity.pdbx_description
1 polymer ?
#
loop_
_entity_poly.entity_id
_entity_poly.type
_entity_poly.pdbx_seq_one_letter_code
_entity_poly.pdbx_strand_id
1 'polypeptide(L)'
;MVAIPPPRDYYTRSQIVNRRLQEKKKRLFVVIYGSYAPHIKPHLIEIRDFLRGKGYEKTFLVEDLPNIDINGFEADMEQKSIYYLEASDVNLLFFFKHTDNQSVAREAHYVLDNPHLIGKSIFFDEKEPEDEYSGILTLLRDRLERKRITAIPFSRENMLSVVLKSLNDFTW
;
A
#
# COMPACT_ATOMS: atom_id res chain seq x y z
N MET A 1 -11.40 -58.78 0.54
CA MET A 1 -12.11 -57.48 0.56
C MET A 1 -11.09 -56.41 0.20
N VAL A 2 -11.24 -55.78 -0.97
CA VAL A 2 -10.34 -54.70 -1.41
C VAL A 2 -10.91 -53.40 -0.86
N ALA A 3 -10.16 -52.72 0.02
CA ALA A 3 -10.55 -51.42 0.53
C ALA A 3 -10.53 -50.41 -0.61
N ILE A 4 -11.69 -49.82 -0.90
CA ILE A 4 -11.80 -48.71 -1.84
C ILE A 4 -11.13 -47.51 -1.17
N PRO A 5 -10.08 -46.92 -1.77
CA PRO A 5 -9.44 -45.74 -1.21
C PRO A 5 -10.47 -44.60 -1.13
N PRO A 6 -10.41 -43.76 -0.09
CA PRO A 6 -11.33 -42.64 0.05
C PRO A 6 -11.26 -41.75 -1.21
N PRO A 7 -12.38 -41.14 -1.61
CA PRO A 7 -12.41 -40.28 -2.79
C PRO A 7 -11.40 -39.15 -2.60
N ARG A 8 -10.52 -38.96 -3.59
CA ARG A 8 -9.62 -37.80 -3.65
C ARG A 8 -10.47 -36.55 -3.54
N ASP A 9 -10.13 -35.64 -2.63
CA ASP A 9 -10.82 -34.36 -2.47
C ASP A 9 -10.84 -33.59 -3.80
N TYR A 10 -11.95 -33.67 -4.53
CA TYR A 10 -12.14 -32.95 -5.79
C TYR A 10 -12.51 -31.51 -5.45
N TYR A 11 -11.50 -30.66 -5.23
CA TYR A 11 -11.73 -29.23 -5.20
C TYR A 11 -12.27 -28.76 -6.55
N THR A 12 -13.33 -27.96 -6.53
CA THR A 12 -13.85 -27.33 -7.74
C THR A 12 -12.83 -26.32 -8.28
N ARG A 13 -12.87 -26.03 -9.59
CA ARG A 13 -11.98 -25.05 -10.21
C ARG A 13 -12.03 -23.68 -9.51
N SER A 14 -13.21 -23.27 -9.03
CA SER A 14 -13.38 -22.03 -8.25
C SER A 14 -12.69 -22.10 -6.88
N GLN A 15 -12.74 -23.23 -6.19
CA GLN A 15 -12.02 -23.42 -4.93
C GLN A 15 -10.49 -23.35 -5.11
N ILE A 16 -9.96 -23.94 -6.20
CA ILE A 16 -8.52 -23.89 -6.52
C ILE A 16 -8.07 -22.46 -6.82
N VAL A 17 -8.84 -21.73 -7.64
CA VAL A 17 -8.54 -20.32 -7.98
C VAL A 17 -8.59 -19.44 -6.73
N ASN A 18 -9.63 -19.58 -5.91
CA ASN A 18 -9.76 -18.83 -4.66
C ASN A 18 -8.60 -19.10 -3.71
N ARG A 19 -8.19 -20.37 -3.56
CA ARG A 19 -7.03 -20.72 -2.73
C ARG A 19 -5.74 -20.06 -3.23
N ARG A 20 -5.47 -20.12 -4.54
CA ARG A 20 -4.27 -19.47 -5.13
C ARG A 20 -4.28 -17.96 -4.93
N LEU A 21 -5.43 -17.32 -5.09
CA LEU A 21 -5.59 -15.89 -4.83
C LEU A 21 -5.29 -15.55 -3.37
N GLN A 22 -5.80 -16.34 -2.43
CA GLN A 22 -5.52 -16.15 -1.00
C GLN A 22 -4.03 -16.35 -0.68
N GLU A 23 -3.39 -17.38 -1.26
CA GLU A 23 -1.95 -17.59 -1.12
C GLU A 23 -1.12 -16.44 -1.71
N LYS A 24 -1.55 -15.86 -2.84
CA LYS A 24 -0.92 -14.66 -3.43
C LYS A 24 -1.04 -13.47 -2.47
N LYS A 25 -2.24 -13.20 -1.93
CA LYS A 25 -2.47 -12.09 -0.98
C LYS A 25 -1.58 -12.17 0.25
N LYS A 26 -1.42 -13.36 0.83
CA LYS A 26 -0.56 -13.59 2.01
C LYS A 26 0.93 -13.31 1.74
N ARG A 27 1.38 -13.46 0.50
CA ARG A 27 2.79 -13.31 0.11
C ARG A 27 3.15 -11.88 -0.26
N LEU A 28 2.18 -11.08 -0.70
CA LEU A 28 2.40 -9.69 -1.11
C LEU A 28 2.90 -8.85 0.06
N PHE A 29 4.09 -8.29 -0.09
CA PHE A 29 4.67 -7.35 0.83
C PHE A 29 4.18 -5.93 0.51
N VAL A 30 3.23 -5.46 1.32
CA VAL A 30 2.58 -4.15 1.16
C VAL A 30 3.14 -3.19 2.21
N VAL A 31 3.63 -2.03 1.79
CA VAL A 31 4.10 -0.96 2.68
C VAL A 31 3.22 0.27 2.53
N ILE A 32 2.80 0.83 3.65
CA ILE A 32 1.94 2.01 3.73
C ILE A 32 2.77 3.23 4.14
N TYR A 33 2.66 4.28 3.34
CA TYR A 33 3.30 5.59 3.52
C TYR A 33 2.24 6.65 3.75
N GLY A 34 2.54 7.59 4.64
CA GLY A 34 1.66 8.71 4.96
C GLY A 34 2.22 9.53 6.11
N SER A 35 1.46 10.54 6.53
CA SER A 35 1.80 11.35 7.70
C SER A 35 1.68 10.55 9.00
N TYR A 36 2.70 10.63 9.85
CA TYR A 36 2.70 10.06 11.20
C TYR A 36 2.22 11.06 12.26
N ALA A 37 1.57 12.15 11.84
CA ALA A 37 0.93 13.07 12.77
C ALA A 37 -0.06 12.32 13.68
N PRO A 38 -0.17 12.68 14.98
CA PRO A 38 -0.98 11.92 15.94
C PRO A 38 -2.45 11.71 15.55
N HIS A 39 -3.05 12.65 14.80
CA HIS A 39 -4.43 12.57 14.32
C HIS A 39 -4.59 11.75 13.03
N ILE A 40 -3.50 11.48 12.29
CA ILE A 40 -3.51 10.72 11.04
C ILE A 40 -3.10 9.27 11.25
N LYS A 41 -2.09 9.04 12.08
CA LYS A 41 -1.52 7.71 12.34
C LYS A 41 -2.58 6.63 12.67
N PRO A 42 -3.64 6.90 13.45
CA PRO A 42 -4.70 5.91 13.69
C PRO A 42 -5.36 5.38 12.40
N HIS A 43 -5.53 6.23 11.39
CA HIS A 43 -6.10 5.83 10.10
C HIS A 43 -5.16 4.92 9.30
N LEU A 44 -3.85 5.17 9.36
CA LEU A 44 -2.85 4.29 8.75
C LEU A 44 -2.84 2.90 9.41
N ILE A 45 -2.94 2.87 10.75
CA ILE A 45 -3.07 1.63 11.52
C ILE A 45 -4.36 0.89 11.14
N GLU A 46 -5.48 1.62 11.03
CA GLU A 46 -6.77 1.07 10.61
C GLU A 46 -6.68 0.41 9.23
N ILE A 47 -6.04 1.06 8.25
CA ILE A 47 -5.81 0.48 6.91
C ILE A 47 -4.99 -0.81 7.01
N ARG A 48 -3.87 -0.78 7.75
CA ARG A 48 -2.99 -1.95 7.93
C ARG A 48 -3.77 -3.13 8.51
N ASP A 49 -4.48 -2.91 9.61
CA ASP A 49 -5.17 -3.96 10.34
C ASP A 49 -6.35 -4.50 9.54
N PHE A 50 -7.08 -3.62 8.84
CA PHE A 50 -8.11 -4.00 7.89
C PHE A 50 -7.56 -4.87 6.76
N LEU A 51 -6.46 -4.47 6.11
CA LEU A 51 -5.85 -5.24 5.02
C LEU A 51 -5.33 -6.61 5.49
N ARG A 52 -4.72 -6.68 6.67
CA ARG A 52 -4.34 -7.94 7.31
C ARG A 52 -5.56 -8.83 7.54
N GLY A 53 -6.67 -8.27 8.02
CA GLY A 53 -7.96 -8.96 8.14
C GLY A 53 -8.56 -9.44 6.81
N LYS A 54 -8.16 -8.86 5.67
CA LYS A 54 -8.53 -9.30 4.31
C LYS A 54 -7.55 -10.28 3.66
N GLY A 55 -6.54 -10.73 4.40
CA GLY A 55 -5.56 -11.73 3.95
C GLY A 55 -4.24 -11.17 3.43
N TYR A 56 -4.05 -9.84 3.45
CA TYR A 56 -2.76 -9.20 3.14
C TYR A 56 -1.87 -9.19 4.39
N GLU A 57 -1.45 -10.37 4.83
CA GLU A 57 -0.76 -10.57 6.12
C GLU A 57 0.54 -9.76 6.24
N LYS A 58 1.28 -9.61 5.13
CA LYS A 58 2.52 -8.82 5.07
C LYS A 58 2.27 -7.34 4.73
N THR A 59 1.31 -6.73 5.40
CA THR A 59 1.06 -5.28 5.30
C THR A 59 1.68 -4.57 6.50
N PHE A 60 2.46 -3.51 6.28
CA PHE A 60 3.20 -2.82 7.34
C PHE A 60 3.18 -1.29 7.15
N LEU A 61 3.22 -0.57 8.28
CA LEU A 61 3.72 0.80 8.29
C LEU A 61 5.25 0.77 8.25
N VAL A 62 5.90 1.83 7.77
CA VAL A 62 7.37 1.94 7.77
C VAL A 62 7.95 1.78 9.18
N GLU A 63 7.26 2.28 10.21
CA GLU A 63 7.70 2.14 11.60
C GLU A 63 7.64 0.69 12.12
N ASP A 64 6.75 -0.15 11.57
CA ASP A 64 6.58 -1.55 11.98
C ASP A 64 7.72 -2.44 11.44
N LEU A 65 8.47 -1.96 10.45
CA LEU A 65 9.48 -2.75 9.75
C LEU A 65 10.77 -2.83 10.55
N PRO A 66 11.59 -3.87 10.37
CA PRO A 66 12.87 -3.95 11.05
C PRO A 66 13.80 -2.82 10.60
N ASN A 67 14.62 -2.33 11.53
CA ASN A 67 15.70 -1.41 11.17
C ASN A 67 16.70 -2.13 10.26
N ILE A 68 17.37 -1.36 9.42
CA ILE A 68 18.32 -1.88 8.44
C ILE A 68 19.68 -1.27 8.73
N ASP A 69 20.73 -2.04 8.49
CA ASP A 69 22.09 -1.56 8.61
C ASP A 69 22.60 -1.17 7.22
N ILE A 70 23.00 0.09 7.05
CA ILE A 70 23.64 0.59 5.84
C ILE A 70 25.08 0.93 6.20
N ASN A 71 26.03 0.19 5.60
CA ASN A 71 27.47 0.36 5.84
C ASN A 71 27.87 0.24 7.32
N GLY A 72 27.18 -0.60 8.09
CA GLY A 72 27.48 -0.82 9.51
C GLY A 72 26.90 0.23 10.47
N PHE A 73 26.03 1.11 9.97
CA PHE A 73 25.27 2.05 10.79
C PHE A 73 23.77 1.77 10.64
N GLU A 74 23.04 1.92 11.75
CA GLU A 74 21.58 1.87 11.74
C GLU A 74 21.06 2.99 10.85
N ALA A 75 20.30 2.61 9.82
CA ALA A 75 19.71 3.55 8.89
C ALA A 75 18.70 4.45 9.60
N ASP A 76 18.71 5.73 9.24
CA ASP A 76 17.66 6.63 9.71
C ASP A 76 16.30 6.26 9.09
N MET A 77 15.23 6.91 9.57
CA MET A 77 13.86 6.61 9.13
C MET A 77 13.65 6.86 7.64
N GLU A 78 14.38 7.80 7.05
CA GLU A 78 14.30 8.12 5.63
C GLU A 78 14.96 7.03 4.78
N GLN A 79 16.18 6.65 5.14
CA GLN A 79 16.90 5.56 4.49
C GLN A 79 16.11 4.26 4.58
N LYS A 80 15.51 4.00 5.75
CA LYS A 80 14.59 2.89 5.96
C LYS A 80 13.36 2.97 5.06
N SER A 81 12.72 4.15 4.94
CA SER A 81 11.53 4.31 4.11
C SER A 81 11.82 4.03 2.64
N ILE A 82 12.95 4.52 2.12
CA ILE A 82 13.40 4.29 0.74
C ILE A 82 13.78 2.82 0.50
N TYR A 83 14.53 2.20 1.41
CA TYR A 83 14.87 0.78 1.27
C TYR A 83 13.62 -0.09 1.15
N TYR A 84 12.62 0.12 2.00
CA TYR A 84 11.38 -0.65 1.93
C TYR A 84 10.49 -0.26 0.76
N LEU A 85 10.61 0.98 0.27
CA LEU A 85 9.93 1.42 -0.95
C LEU A 85 10.43 0.63 -2.16
N GLU A 86 11.72 0.28 -2.19
CA GLU A 86 12.35 -0.56 -3.20
C GLU A 86 12.12 -2.06 -2.97
N ALA A 87 12.07 -2.53 -1.73
CA ALA A 87 11.91 -3.95 -1.40
C ALA A 87 10.46 -4.46 -1.44
N SER A 88 9.47 -3.59 -1.36
CA SER A 88 8.04 -3.95 -1.36
C SER A 88 7.53 -4.43 -2.71
N ASP A 89 6.48 -5.26 -2.68
CA ASP A 89 5.70 -5.63 -3.87
C ASP A 89 4.69 -4.53 -4.22
N VAL A 90 4.15 -3.84 -3.21
CA VAL A 90 3.18 -2.75 -3.37
C VAL A 90 3.45 -1.64 -2.34
N ASN A 91 3.46 -0.40 -2.80
CA ASN A 91 3.53 0.81 -1.98
C ASN A 91 2.19 1.54 -2.03
N LEU A 92 1.62 1.83 -0.87
CA LEU A 92 0.39 2.63 -0.74
C LEU A 92 0.77 4.00 -0.15
N LEU A 93 0.74 5.06 -0.96
CA LEU A 93 1.14 6.41 -0.55
C LEU A 93 -0.10 7.26 -0.30
N PHE A 94 -0.35 7.62 0.95
CA PHE A 94 -1.52 8.41 1.36
C PHE A 94 -1.15 9.86 1.61
N PHE A 95 -1.89 10.75 0.96
CA PHE A 95 -1.84 12.18 1.16
C PHE A 95 -3.13 12.64 1.82
N PHE A 96 -3.02 13.03 3.09
CA PHE A 96 -4.17 13.48 3.87
C PHE A 96 -4.26 15.00 3.88
N LYS A 97 -5.46 15.54 4.07
CA LYS A 97 -5.66 16.97 4.28
C LYS A 97 -5.27 17.38 5.69
N HIS A 98 -5.05 18.69 5.85
CA HIS A 98 -4.78 19.33 7.14
C HIS A 98 -3.63 18.72 7.95
N THR A 99 -2.68 18.09 7.26
CA THR A 99 -1.50 17.49 7.86
C THR A 99 -0.27 17.80 7.04
N ASP A 100 0.90 17.64 7.67
CA ASP A 100 2.16 17.70 6.96
C ASP A 100 2.39 16.39 6.18
N ASN A 101 2.49 16.50 4.86
CA ASN A 101 2.76 15.38 3.96
C ASN A 101 4.21 15.39 3.42
N GLN A 102 5.13 16.18 4.01
CA GLN A 102 6.49 16.31 3.49
C GLN A 102 7.23 14.97 3.44
N SER A 103 7.06 14.09 4.43
CA SER A 103 7.65 12.74 4.40
C SER A 103 7.19 11.95 3.18
N VAL A 104 5.87 11.70 3.07
CA VAL A 104 5.27 10.94 1.96
C VAL A 104 5.49 11.60 0.60
N ALA A 105 5.61 12.93 0.55
CA ALA A 105 5.97 13.66 -0.68
C ALA A 105 7.39 13.33 -1.14
N ARG A 106 8.35 13.13 -0.23
CA ARG A 106 9.71 12.71 -0.59
C ARG A 106 9.73 11.31 -1.16
N GLU A 107 9.04 10.36 -0.54
CA GLU A 107 8.91 9.00 -1.11
C GLU A 107 8.23 9.05 -2.48
N ALA A 108 7.19 9.87 -2.64
CA ALA A 108 6.53 10.06 -3.93
C ALA A 108 7.46 10.65 -5.00
N HIS A 109 8.28 11.66 -4.66
CA HIS A 109 9.29 12.18 -5.56
C HIS A 109 10.30 11.10 -5.96
N TYR A 110 10.76 10.28 -5.01
CA TYR A 110 11.64 9.16 -5.27
C TYR A 110 11.02 8.15 -6.24
N VAL A 111 9.74 7.79 -6.07
CA VAL A 111 9.00 6.94 -7.02
C VAL A 111 8.97 7.56 -8.42
N LEU A 112 8.71 8.86 -8.52
CA LEU A 112 8.60 9.56 -9.81
C LEU A 112 9.93 9.70 -10.55
N ASP A 113 11.03 9.71 -9.79
CA ASP A 113 12.40 9.73 -10.31
C ASP A 113 12.91 8.31 -10.67
N ASN A 114 12.26 7.26 -10.16
CA ASN A 114 12.62 5.86 -10.38
C ASN A 114 11.47 5.07 -11.04
N PRO A 115 11.39 5.02 -12.39
CA PRO A 115 10.22 4.52 -13.11
C PRO A 115 9.80 3.08 -12.78
N HIS A 116 10.74 2.22 -12.39
CA HIS A 116 10.45 0.85 -12.00
C HIS A 116 9.60 0.77 -10.71
N LEU A 117 9.59 1.81 -9.88
CA LEU A 117 8.78 1.91 -8.67
C LEU A 117 7.34 2.36 -8.96
N ILE A 118 7.08 3.02 -10.10
CA ILE A 118 5.75 3.51 -10.46
C ILE A 118 4.78 2.33 -10.58
N GLY A 119 5.22 1.25 -11.23
CA GLY A 119 4.42 0.04 -11.45
C GLY A 119 4.07 -0.74 -10.19
N LYS A 120 4.63 -0.36 -9.03
CA LYS A 120 4.30 -0.92 -7.72
C LYS A 120 3.71 0.09 -6.73
N SER A 121 3.47 1.33 -7.14
CA SER A 121 3.05 2.41 -6.23
C SER A 121 1.65 2.90 -6.56
N ILE A 122 0.80 2.97 -5.53
CA ILE A 122 -0.56 3.49 -5.61
C ILE A 122 -0.63 4.76 -4.76
N PHE A 123 -1.06 5.85 -5.38
CA PHE A 123 -1.20 7.16 -4.74
C PHE A 123 -2.65 7.38 -4.35
N PHE A 124 -2.89 7.75 -3.09
CA PHE A 124 -4.21 8.09 -2.56
C PHE A 124 -4.22 9.55 -2.14
N ASP A 125 -5.24 10.29 -2.57
CA ASP A 125 -5.40 11.71 -2.31
C ASP A 125 -6.72 11.97 -1.60
N GLU A 126 -6.66 12.48 -0.37
CA GLU A 126 -7.87 12.79 0.38
C GLU A 126 -8.63 13.96 -0.28
N LYS A 127 -9.91 13.72 -0.59
CA LYS A 127 -10.86 14.70 -1.09
C LYS A 127 -11.99 14.87 -0.07
N GLU A 128 -12.39 16.11 0.15
CA GLU A 128 -13.64 16.41 0.86
C GLU A 128 -14.69 16.89 -0.16
N PRO A 129 -15.98 16.62 0.08
CA PRO A 129 -17.04 16.91 -0.89
C PRO A 129 -17.13 18.37 -1.33
N GLU A 130 -16.68 19.29 -0.49
CA GLU A 130 -16.89 20.74 -0.67
C GLU A 130 -15.60 21.51 -1.03
N ASP A 131 -14.48 20.81 -1.19
CA ASP A 131 -13.17 21.45 -1.01
C ASP A 131 -12.22 21.20 -2.19
N GLU A 132 -11.78 22.29 -2.83
CA GLU A 132 -10.90 22.28 -4.01
C GLU A 132 -9.46 21.82 -3.68
N TYR A 133 -9.09 21.84 -2.40
CA TYR A 133 -7.74 21.52 -1.96
C TYR A 133 -7.46 20.01 -1.99
N SER A 134 -6.22 19.65 -2.33
CA SER A 134 -5.70 18.28 -2.27
C SER A 134 -5.00 18.01 -0.94
N GLY A 135 -4.91 16.74 -0.53
CA GLY A 135 -3.82 16.32 0.35
C GLY A 135 -2.45 16.36 -0.37
N ILE A 136 -2.42 16.07 -1.67
CA ILE A 136 -1.22 16.13 -2.51
C ILE A 136 -0.73 17.58 -2.73
N LEU A 137 0.57 17.81 -2.54
CA LEU A 137 1.21 19.09 -2.87
C LEU A 137 1.08 19.41 -4.37
N THR A 138 0.77 20.66 -4.74
CA THR A 138 0.56 21.08 -6.14
C THR A 138 1.70 20.66 -7.06
N LEU A 139 2.96 20.86 -6.65
CA LEU A 139 4.14 20.44 -7.42
C LEU A 139 4.19 18.93 -7.67
N LEU A 140 3.76 18.13 -6.69
CA LEU A 140 3.71 16.69 -6.82
C LEU A 140 2.57 16.26 -7.76
N ARG A 141 1.42 16.92 -7.69
CA ARG A 141 0.29 16.70 -8.60
C ARG A 141 0.71 16.93 -10.05
N ASP A 142 1.36 18.05 -10.36
CA ASP A 142 1.84 18.36 -11.71
C ASP A 142 2.80 17.27 -12.23
N ARG A 143 3.67 16.74 -11.36
CA ARG A 143 4.59 15.66 -11.73
C ARG A 143 3.86 14.33 -11.99
N LEU A 144 2.87 13.99 -11.17
CA LEU A 144 2.03 12.80 -11.37
C LEU A 144 1.29 12.88 -12.71
N GLU A 145 0.68 14.03 -13.02
CA GLU A 145 -0.03 14.28 -14.28
C GLU A 145 0.88 14.15 -15.49
N ARG A 146 2.08 14.74 -15.46
CA ARG A 146 3.08 14.60 -16.53
C ARG A 146 3.51 13.15 -16.76
N LYS A 147 3.52 12.34 -15.71
CA LYS A 147 3.82 10.90 -15.78
C LYS A 147 2.59 10.04 -16.06
N ARG A 148 1.41 10.65 -16.26
CA ARG A 148 0.11 9.98 -16.46
C ARG A 148 -0.25 9.03 -15.31
N ILE A 149 0.15 9.39 -14.10
CA ILE A 149 -0.20 8.66 -12.88
C ILE A 149 -1.39 9.39 -12.26
N THR A 150 -2.49 8.67 -12.09
CA THR A 150 -3.68 9.21 -11.43
C THR A 150 -3.65 8.83 -9.96
N ALA A 151 -3.70 9.83 -9.08
CA ALA A 151 -3.95 9.60 -7.67
C ALA A 151 -5.43 9.24 -7.46
N ILE A 152 -5.68 8.22 -6.65
CA ILE A 152 -7.01 7.70 -6.36
C ILE A 152 -7.63 8.58 -5.26
N PRO A 153 -8.74 9.27 -5.55
CA PRO A 153 -9.41 10.08 -4.55
C PRO A 153 -10.06 9.18 -3.48
N PHE A 154 -10.00 9.61 -2.22
CA PHE A 154 -10.71 8.95 -1.13
C PHE A 154 -11.24 9.97 -0.11
N SER A 155 -12.21 9.56 0.70
CA SER A 155 -12.64 10.25 1.91
C SER A 155 -12.47 9.31 3.10
N ARG A 156 -12.52 9.84 4.33
CA ARG A 156 -12.43 9.00 5.55
C ARG A 156 -13.47 7.89 5.59
N GLU A 157 -14.68 8.17 5.10
CA GLU A 157 -15.80 7.23 5.11
C GLU A 157 -15.61 6.05 4.15
N ASN A 158 -14.92 6.26 3.03
CA ASN A 158 -14.75 5.24 2.00
C ASN A 158 -13.34 4.66 1.90
N MET A 159 -12.38 5.21 2.67
CA MET A 159 -10.95 4.91 2.64
C MET A 159 -10.66 3.40 2.52
N LEU A 160 -11.19 2.59 3.44
CA LEU A 160 -10.92 1.15 3.47
C LEU A 160 -11.42 0.42 2.21
N SER A 161 -12.60 0.81 1.72
CA SER A 161 -13.20 0.20 0.52
C SER A 161 -12.42 0.56 -0.75
N VAL A 162 -11.98 1.81 -0.86
CA VAL A 162 -11.19 2.32 -1.98
C VAL A 162 -9.82 1.64 -2.01
N VAL A 163 -9.16 1.51 -0.86
CA VAL A 163 -7.86 0.84 -0.75
C VAL A 163 -7.97 -0.63 -1.15
N LEU A 164 -8.96 -1.36 -0.62
CA LEU A 164 -9.13 -2.77 -0.97
C LEU A 164 -9.44 -2.97 -2.45
N LYS A 165 -10.31 -2.13 -3.02
CA LYS A 165 -10.60 -2.15 -4.46
C LYS A 165 -9.33 -1.92 -5.26
N SER A 166 -8.58 -0.87 -4.95
CA SER A 166 -7.34 -0.50 -5.65
C SER A 166 -6.31 -1.61 -5.59
N LEU A 167 -6.15 -2.29 -4.45
CA LEU A 167 -5.20 -3.38 -4.29
C LEU A 167 -5.62 -4.65 -5.04
N ASN A 168 -6.92 -4.97 -5.07
CA ASN A 168 -7.42 -6.05 -5.93
C ASN A 168 -7.22 -5.73 -7.41
N ASP A 169 -7.42 -4.46 -7.79
CA ASP A 169 -7.23 -3.97 -9.16
C ASP A 169 -5.75 -3.83 -9.55
N PHE A 170 -4.83 -3.97 -8.60
CA PHE A 170 -3.39 -3.90 -8.81
C PHE A 170 -2.76 -5.28 -9.06
N THR A 171 -3.41 -6.35 -8.62
CA THR A 171 -2.78 -7.66 -8.44
C THR A 171 -3.11 -8.65 -9.56
N TRP A 172 -2.61 -8.40 -10.78
CA TRP A 172 -2.77 -9.31 -11.94
C TRP A 172 -1.50 -10.13 -12.20
#